data_AF-A0A6N0LW74-F1
#
_entry.id   AF-A0A6N0LW74-F1
#
_cell.length_a   1.000
_cell.length_b   1.000
_cell.length_c   1.000
_cell.angle_alpha   90.00
_cell.angle_beta   90.00
_cell.angle_gamma   90.00
#
_symmetry.space_group_name_H-M   'P 1'
#
loop_
_entity.id
_entity.type
_entity.pdbx_description
1 polymer ?
#
loop_
_entity_poly.entity_id
_entity_poly.type
_entity_poly.pdbx_seq_one_letter_code
_entity_poly.pdbx_strand_id
1 'polypeptide(L)'
;MAEYDNLCKILAEKYPLDFTRWLLNQEPQKIEILKTELSIEPIRADSVTFLQTENRILHLEFQTTVKSQKPISLRMLDYYVRLTRKYQIPVTQVVIFLQETSDAIAFTNEYVSEVTTHRYRVIRMWEQDSALFLSNLALLPLAPLTQTDSPQTLLSQIAQEIAKIPDIETRQNTAAYTEILAGLKFEQDLILQLLREETMQESVIYQHILQKGEQKEAFKYTLRLLNRRFGKIDSLIIERLQLLSTEQLESLGEGFLDFSNISDLVAWLEQNTSG
;
A
#
# COMPACT_ATOMS: atom_id res chain seq x y z
N MET A 1 1.59 -5.05 -5.30
CA MET A 1 2.18 -5.21 -3.94
C MET A 1 2.29 -3.87 -3.24
N ALA A 2 3.18 -2.95 -3.66
CA ALA A 2 3.28 -1.62 -3.04
C ALA A 2 1.99 -0.77 -3.05
N GLU A 3 1.07 -0.99 -4.00
CA GLU A 3 -0.20 -0.25 -4.07
C GLU A 3 -1.18 -0.59 -2.95
N TYR A 4 -1.23 -1.85 -2.52
CA TYR A 4 -2.10 -2.28 -1.43
C TYR A 4 -1.60 -1.79 -0.07
N ASP A 5 -0.29 -1.82 0.12
CA ASP A 5 0.33 -1.31 1.34
C ASP A 5 0.14 0.22 1.45
N ASN A 6 0.28 0.93 0.33
CA ASN A 6 -0.03 2.37 0.22
C ASN A 6 -1.49 2.68 0.55
N LEU A 7 -2.43 1.87 0.08
CA LEU A 7 -3.85 2.05 0.40
C LEU A 7 -4.11 1.90 1.90
N CYS A 8 -3.50 0.91 2.56
CA CYS A 8 -3.63 0.73 4.00
C CYS A 8 -3.02 1.91 4.78
N LYS A 9 -1.92 2.47 4.30
CA LYS A 9 -1.35 3.71 4.84
C LYS A 9 -2.33 4.88 4.71
N ILE A 10 -2.96 5.06 3.55
CA ILE A 10 -3.98 6.11 3.34
C ILE A 10 -5.14 5.93 4.33
N LEU A 11 -5.61 4.70 4.53
CA LEU A 11 -6.67 4.40 5.50
C LEU A 11 -6.26 4.73 6.94
N ALA A 12 -5.04 4.37 7.35
CA ALA A 12 -4.51 4.66 8.68
C ALA A 12 -4.31 6.17 8.92
N GLU A 13 -3.94 6.93 7.88
CA GLU A 13 -3.82 8.39 7.96
C GLU A 13 -5.18 9.09 7.91
N LYS A 14 -6.17 8.54 7.17
CA LYS A 14 -7.52 9.09 7.12
C LYS A 14 -8.32 8.82 8.39
N TYR A 15 -8.12 7.64 9.02
CA TYR A 15 -8.84 7.19 10.20
C TYR A 15 -7.90 6.80 11.35
N PRO A 16 -7.05 7.72 11.83
CA PRO A 16 -6.01 7.39 12.81
C PRO A 16 -6.58 6.96 14.16
N LEU A 17 -7.80 7.42 14.51
CA LEU A 17 -8.51 7.06 15.73
C LEU A 17 -8.92 5.59 15.77
N ASP A 18 -9.56 5.11 14.71
CA ASP A 18 -10.04 3.73 14.62
C ASP A 18 -8.88 2.73 14.57
N PHE A 19 -7.81 3.05 13.84
CA PHE A 19 -6.61 2.23 13.84
C PHE A 19 -5.93 2.18 15.20
N THR A 20 -5.87 3.31 15.91
CA THR A 20 -5.30 3.35 17.26
C THR A 20 -6.14 2.55 18.25
N ARG A 21 -7.47 2.67 18.20
CA ARG A 21 -8.41 1.89 19.03
C ARG A 21 -8.25 0.40 18.78
N TRP A 22 -8.24 -0.02 17.51
CA TRP A 22 -8.07 -1.42 17.13
C TRP A 22 -6.74 -2.00 17.63
N LEU A 23 -5.65 -1.25 17.50
CA LEU A 23 -4.30 -1.79 17.70
C LEU A 23 -3.77 -1.64 19.13
N LEU A 24 -4.22 -0.62 19.86
CA LEU A 24 -3.81 -0.36 21.24
C LEU A 24 -4.87 -0.74 22.26
N ASN A 25 -6.11 -1.03 21.82
CA ASN A 25 -7.26 -1.27 22.69
C ASN A 25 -7.44 -0.14 23.73
N GLN A 26 -7.24 1.09 23.28
CA GLN A 26 -7.31 2.32 24.08
C GLN A 26 -8.14 3.36 23.34
N GLU A 27 -8.80 4.23 24.11
CA GLU A 27 -9.50 5.42 23.61
C GLU A 27 -8.56 6.62 23.73
N PRO A 28 -7.83 7.01 22.67
CA PRO A 28 -6.96 8.18 22.71
C PRO A 28 -7.80 9.46 22.67
N GLN A 29 -7.43 10.46 23.45
CA GLN A 29 -8.07 11.78 23.46
C GLN A 29 -7.55 12.68 22.33
N LYS A 30 -6.27 12.51 21.95
CA LYS A 30 -5.59 13.24 20.90
C LYS A 30 -4.74 12.30 20.05
N ILE A 31 -4.80 12.48 18.73
CA ILE A 31 -3.92 11.79 17.79
C ILE A 31 -3.35 12.78 16.79
N GLU A 32 -2.06 12.62 16.52
CA GLU A 32 -1.33 13.36 15.49
C GLU A 32 -0.63 12.38 14.54
N ILE A 33 -0.71 12.65 13.25
CA ILE A 33 -0.01 11.88 12.23
C ILE A 33 1.40 12.45 12.12
N LEU A 34 2.42 11.65 12.42
CA LEU A 34 3.80 12.08 12.26
C LEU A 34 4.21 11.84 10.80
N LYS A 35 4.64 12.90 10.11
CA LYS A 35 5.15 12.79 8.73
C LYS A 35 6.21 11.69 8.65
N THR A 36 6.09 10.81 7.66
CA THR A 36 6.85 9.56 7.49
C THR A 36 8.34 9.73 7.17
N GLU A 37 8.86 10.96 7.23
CA GLU A 37 10.27 11.26 7.00
C GLU A 37 11.06 11.13 8.32
N LEU A 38 11.37 9.89 8.66
CA LEU A 38 12.42 9.55 9.62
C LEU A 38 13.71 9.19 8.88
N SER A 39 14.25 10.10 8.05
CA SER A 39 15.70 10.40 7.95
C SER A 39 16.16 11.20 6.73
N ILE A 40 17.37 11.73 6.94
CA ILE A 40 18.36 12.38 6.08
C ILE A 40 18.89 11.46 4.94
N GLU A 41 18.24 10.34 4.64
CA GLU A 41 18.55 9.49 3.47
C GLU A 41 17.23 8.97 2.86
N PRO A 42 17.09 8.95 1.51
CA PRO A 42 15.85 8.59 0.84
C PRO A 42 15.64 7.08 0.81
N ILE A 43 15.45 6.45 1.98
CA ILE A 43 14.82 5.14 2.06
C ILE A 43 13.32 5.42 2.01
N ARG A 44 12.73 5.40 0.81
CA ARG A 44 11.27 5.43 0.63
C ARG A 44 10.67 4.20 1.31
N ALA A 45 10.23 4.38 2.55
CA ALA A 45 9.45 3.39 3.26
C ALA A 45 7.99 3.55 2.80
N ASP A 46 7.67 2.92 1.66
CA ASP A 46 6.37 3.13 1.00
C ASP A 46 5.16 2.72 1.87
N SER A 47 5.35 1.95 2.95
CA SER A 47 4.27 1.32 3.71
C SER A 47 4.25 1.61 5.22
N VAL A 48 4.95 2.66 5.67
CA VAL A 48 5.10 2.97 7.10
C VAL A 48 4.22 4.15 7.49
N THR A 49 3.53 4.05 8.64
CA THR A 49 2.73 5.12 9.24
C THR A 49 3.08 5.28 10.72
N PHE A 50 3.11 6.52 11.20
CA PHE A 50 3.38 6.85 12.60
C PHE A 50 2.24 7.69 13.17
N LEU A 51 1.56 7.17 14.19
CA LEU A 51 0.47 7.85 14.88
C LEU A 51 0.92 8.16 16.31
N GLN A 52 0.95 9.42 16.69
CA GLN A 52 1.27 9.84 18.04
C GLN A 52 -0.03 10.08 18.82
N THR A 53 -0.19 9.35 19.92
CA THR A 53 -1.21 9.62 20.95
C THR A 53 -0.62 10.50 22.05
N GLU A 54 -1.36 10.84 23.13
CA GLU A 54 -0.79 11.64 24.23
C GLU A 54 0.53 11.10 24.78
N ASN A 55 0.62 9.77 24.97
CA ASN A 55 1.67 9.15 25.78
C ASN A 55 2.48 8.08 25.03
N ARG A 56 2.27 7.88 23.73
CA ARG A 56 2.96 6.86 22.93
C ARG A 56 2.88 7.11 21.44
N ILE A 57 3.82 6.51 20.70
CA ILE A 57 3.79 6.39 19.25
C ILE A 57 3.35 4.99 18.86
N LEU A 58 2.40 4.91 17.94
CA LEU A 58 2.01 3.71 17.23
C LEU A 58 2.67 3.72 15.85
N HIS A 59 3.60 2.80 15.63
CA HIS A 59 4.25 2.56 14.34
C HIS A 59 3.58 1.40 13.63
N LEU A 60 3.07 1.65 12.43
CA LEU A 60 2.40 0.67 11.58
C LEU A 60 3.22 0.37 10.35
N GLU A 61 3.35 -0.90 10.02
CA GLU A 61 3.97 -1.38 8.80
C GLU A 61 3.06 -2.41 8.12
N PHE A 62 2.53 -2.06 6.94
CA PHE A 62 1.69 -2.97 6.15
C PHE A 62 2.53 -3.79 5.17
N GLN A 63 2.23 -5.09 5.07
CA GLN A 63 2.97 -6.03 4.23
C GLN A 63 2.03 -6.95 3.45
N THR A 64 2.05 -6.85 2.12
CA THR A 64 1.47 -7.86 1.22
C THR A 64 2.35 -9.11 1.08
N THR A 65 3.66 -8.99 1.24
CA THR A 65 4.60 -10.10 1.06
C THR A 65 5.67 -10.12 2.14
N VAL A 66 6.24 -11.29 2.41
CA VAL A 66 7.40 -11.46 3.30
C VAL A 66 8.72 -11.08 2.64
N LYS A 67 8.74 -10.91 1.31
CA LYS A 67 9.95 -10.55 0.56
C LYS A 67 10.30 -9.09 0.83
N SER A 68 11.47 -8.86 1.42
CA SER A 68 11.99 -7.51 1.68
C SER A 68 13.49 -7.45 1.46
N GLN A 69 13.99 -6.33 0.92
CA GLN A 69 15.44 -6.13 0.74
C GLN A 69 16.17 -6.09 2.08
N LYS A 70 15.61 -5.38 3.07
CA LYS A 70 16.07 -5.38 4.46
C LYS A 70 15.10 -6.23 5.28
N PRO A 71 15.58 -7.18 6.10
CA PRO A 71 14.71 -8.01 6.93
C PRO A 71 13.74 -7.16 7.76
N ILE A 72 12.46 -7.54 7.76
CA ILE A 72 11.39 -6.81 8.45
C ILE A 72 11.74 -6.60 9.93
N SER A 73 12.18 -7.65 10.61
CA SER A 73 12.55 -7.57 12.04
C SER A 73 13.65 -6.53 12.32
N LEU A 74 14.65 -6.42 11.42
CA LEU A 74 15.72 -5.42 11.53
C LEU A 74 15.23 -4.00 11.22
N ARG A 75 14.27 -3.84 10.30
CA ARG A 75 13.59 -2.55 10.06
C ARG A 75 12.83 -2.09 11.29
N MET A 76 12.10 -3.00 11.96
CA MET A 76 11.36 -2.68 13.18
C MET A 76 12.28 -2.12 14.27
N LEU A 77 13.44 -2.75 14.49
CA LEU A 77 14.46 -2.25 15.40
C LEU A 77 15.00 -0.87 14.97
N ASP A 78 15.36 -0.69 13.69
CA ASP A 78 15.87 0.57 13.17
C ASP A 78 14.87 1.74 13.38
N TYR A 79 13.60 1.54 13.03
CA TYR A 79 12.56 2.54 13.27
C TYR A 79 12.34 2.81 14.75
N TYR A 80 12.39 1.79 15.60
CA TYR A 80 12.25 1.97 17.04
C TYR A 80 13.32 2.90 17.60
N VAL A 81 14.58 2.68 17.23
CA VAL A 81 15.70 3.51 17.68
C VAL A 81 15.54 4.96 17.20
N ARG A 82 15.12 5.18 15.94
CA ARG A 82 14.89 6.53 15.39
C ARG A 82 13.77 7.27 16.12
N LEU A 83 12.64 6.62 16.33
CA LEU A 83 11.49 7.19 17.03
C LEU A 83 11.83 7.51 18.49
N THR A 84 12.49 6.58 19.18
CA THR A 84 12.88 6.76 20.59
C THR A 84 13.84 7.94 20.74
N ARG A 85 14.83 8.08 19.85
CA ARG A 85 15.77 9.22 19.86
C ARG A 85 15.08 10.56 19.62
N LYS A 86 14.08 10.60 18.73
CA LYS A 86 13.41 11.84 18.32
C LYS A 86 12.33 12.29 19.30
N TYR A 87 11.51 11.37 19.79
CA TYR A 87 10.28 11.72 20.53
C TYR A 87 10.32 11.38 22.02
N GLN A 88 11.22 10.50 22.47
CA GLN A 88 11.42 10.17 23.89
C GLN A 88 10.15 9.74 24.65
N ILE A 89 9.18 9.15 23.93
CA ILE A 89 7.96 8.55 24.49
C ILE A 89 7.88 7.07 24.07
N PRO A 90 7.14 6.22 24.82
CA PRO A 90 6.96 4.82 24.48
C PRO A 90 6.51 4.59 23.02
N VAL A 91 7.07 3.57 22.37
CA VAL A 91 6.72 3.19 20.99
C VAL A 91 6.12 1.79 20.99
N THR A 92 4.91 1.66 20.45
CA THR A 92 4.29 0.37 20.12
C THR A 92 4.41 0.17 18.62
N GLN A 93 4.93 -0.98 18.20
CA GLN A 93 5.13 -1.27 16.79
C GLN A 93 4.32 -2.49 16.36
N VAL A 94 3.65 -2.36 15.22
CA VAL A 94 2.77 -3.39 14.67
C VAL A 94 3.08 -3.59 13.18
N VAL A 95 3.39 -4.83 12.81
CA VAL A 95 3.44 -5.27 11.41
C VAL A 95 2.11 -5.96 11.08
N ILE A 96 1.47 -5.58 9.98
CA ILE A 96 0.18 -6.11 9.56
C ILE A 96 0.36 -6.81 8.21
N PHE A 97 0.25 -8.14 8.19
CA PHE A 97 0.28 -8.93 6.97
C PHE A 97 -1.11 -9.04 6.36
N LEU A 98 -1.22 -8.66 5.09
CA LEU A 98 -2.48 -8.56 4.35
C LEU A 98 -2.84 -9.85 3.61
N GLN A 99 -1.86 -10.69 3.26
CA GLN A 99 -2.06 -11.94 2.52
C GLN A 99 -1.58 -13.15 3.32
N GLU A 100 -2.39 -14.21 3.26
CA GLU A 100 -2.09 -15.48 3.92
C GLU A 100 -0.79 -16.10 3.39
N THR A 101 0.02 -16.59 4.32
CA THR A 101 1.30 -17.24 4.01
C THR A 101 1.69 -18.21 5.12
N SER A 102 2.44 -19.25 4.76
CA SER A 102 3.06 -20.19 5.69
C SER A 102 4.52 -19.82 6.02
N ASP A 103 5.03 -18.71 5.51
CA ASP A 103 6.41 -18.28 5.76
C ASP A 103 6.59 -17.81 7.21
N ALA A 104 7.62 -18.32 7.89
CA ALA A 104 7.93 -18.04 9.29
C ALA A 104 8.09 -16.53 9.60
N ILE A 105 8.47 -15.71 8.61
CA ILE A 105 8.58 -14.25 8.77
C ILE A 105 7.24 -13.64 9.23
N ALA A 106 6.11 -14.13 8.71
CA ALA A 106 4.78 -13.63 9.10
C ALA A 106 4.36 -14.05 10.53
N PHE A 107 5.13 -14.91 11.18
CA PHE A 107 4.91 -15.38 12.55
C PHE A 107 5.98 -14.88 13.53
N THR A 108 6.98 -14.16 13.04
CA THR A 108 8.11 -13.67 13.83
C THR A 108 7.79 -12.33 14.49
N ASN A 109 7.73 -12.31 15.83
CA ASN A 109 7.41 -11.12 16.64
C ASN A 109 8.66 -10.43 17.24
N GLU A 110 9.86 -10.85 16.85
CA GLU A 110 11.08 -10.28 17.39
C GLU A 110 12.25 -10.30 16.42
N TYR A 111 13.13 -9.32 16.58
CA TYR A 111 14.50 -9.37 16.10
C TYR A 111 15.38 -9.91 17.22
N VAL A 112 16.23 -10.88 16.90
CA VAL A 112 17.20 -11.48 17.84
C VAL A 112 18.59 -11.43 17.23
N SER A 113 19.54 -10.88 17.98
CA SER A 113 20.98 -11.01 17.77
C SER A 113 21.65 -11.57 19.02
N GLU A 114 22.98 -11.68 19.02
CA GLU A 114 23.75 -12.18 20.18
C GLU A 114 23.48 -11.40 21.48
N VAL A 115 23.29 -10.07 21.37
CA VAL A 115 23.19 -9.17 22.54
C VAL A 115 21.92 -8.32 22.57
N THR A 116 21.11 -8.36 21.50
CA THR A 116 19.94 -7.50 21.36
C THR A 116 18.71 -8.32 20.98
N THR A 117 17.65 -8.15 21.76
CA THR A 117 16.31 -8.61 21.41
C THR A 117 15.38 -7.41 21.31
N HIS A 118 14.62 -7.34 20.23
CA HIS A 118 13.64 -6.29 20.02
C HIS A 118 12.30 -6.88 19.63
N ARG A 119 11.27 -6.61 20.43
CA ARG A 119 9.92 -7.18 20.24
C ARG A 119 8.99 -6.18 19.58
N TYR A 120 8.14 -6.70 18.70
CA TYR A 120 7.05 -5.98 18.05
C TYR A 120 5.86 -6.92 17.90
N ARG A 121 4.68 -6.37 17.59
CA ARG A 121 3.48 -7.17 17.37
C ARG A 121 3.32 -7.48 15.89
N VAL A 122 2.98 -8.71 15.56
CA VAL A 122 2.52 -9.09 14.22
C VAL A 122 1.03 -9.39 14.24
N ILE A 123 0.30 -8.81 13.29
CA ILE A 123 -1.10 -9.09 13.00
C ILE A 123 -1.17 -9.73 11.62
N ARG A 124 -1.91 -10.83 11.54
CA ARG A 124 -2.20 -11.55 10.30
C ARG A 124 -3.69 -11.38 10.01
N MET A 125 -4.03 -10.73 8.90
CA MET A 125 -5.42 -10.41 8.60
C MET A 125 -6.29 -11.67 8.51
N TRP A 126 -5.77 -12.76 7.94
CA TRP A 126 -6.48 -14.03 7.78
C TRP A 126 -6.78 -14.77 9.10
N GLU A 127 -6.28 -14.28 10.23
CA GLU A 127 -6.61 -14.80 11.57
C GLU A 127 -7.56 -13.87 12.35
N GLN A 128 -7.89 -12.70 11.81
CA GLN A 128 -8.75 -11.73 12.50
C GLN A 128 -10.22 -12.08 12.31
N ASP A 129 -11.02 -11.83 13.36
CA ASP A 129 -12.47 -11.90 13.29
C ASP A 129 -13.04 -10.75 12.44
N SER A 130 -13.83 -11.11 11.43
CA SER A 130 -14.51 -10.17 10.54
C SER A 130 -15.47 -9.21 11.26
N ALA A 131 -16.05 -9.60 12.41
CA ALA A 131 -17.09 -8.82 13.08
C ALA A 131 -16.64 -7.40 13.46
N LEU A 132 -15.39 -7.26 13.92
CA LEU A 132 -14.81 -5.95 14.25
C LEU A 132 -14.76 -5.03 13.03
N PHE A 133 -14.37 -5.57 11.88
CA PHE A 133 -14.18 -4.82 10.63
C PHE A 133 -15.52 -4.48 9.98
N LEU A 134 -16.49 -5.39 10.03
CA LEU A 134 -17.85 -5.15 9.55
C LEU A 134 -18.57 -4.03 10.31
N SER A 135 -18.32 -3.93 11.62
CA SER A 135 -18.96 -2.94 12.49
C SER A 135 -18.30 -1.55 12.48
N ASN A 136 -17.14 -1.39 11.83
CA ASN A 136 -16.38 -0.14 11.83
C ASN A 136 -16.09 0.33 10.41
N LEU A 137 -16.69 1.47 10.03
CA LEU A 137 -16.55 2.09 8.70
C LEU A 137 -15.08 2.29 8.28
N ALA A 138 -14.20 2.70 9.19
CA ALA A 138 -12.79 2.96 8.90
C ALA A 138 -12.00 1.67 8.61
N LEU A 139 -12.41 0.56 9.19
CA LEU A 139 -11.75 -0.74 9.06
C LEU A 139 -12.46 -1.63 8.02
N LEU A 140 -13.68 -1.29 7.62
CA LEU A 140 -14.50 -2.05 6.67
C LEU A 140 -13.75 -2.43 5.38
N PRO A 141 -12.92 -1.57 4.77
CA PRO A 141 -12.13 -1.95 3.60
C PRO A 141 -11.18 -3.14 3.81
N LEU A 142 -10.74 -3.39 5.04
CA LEU A 142 -9.85 -4.51 5.40
C LEU A 142 -10.64 -5.80 5.70
N ALA A 143 -11.97 -5.72 5.86
CA ALA A 143 -12.82 -6.87 6.17
C ALA A 143 -12.67 -8.05 5.18
N PRO A 144 -12.50 -7.87 3.85
CA PRO A 144 -12.30 -8.98 2.93
C PRO A 144 -11.11 -9.88 3.29
N LEU A 145 -10.09 -9.34 3.96
CA LEU A 145 -8.85 -10.04 4.29
C LEU A 145 -8.97 -10.89 5.57
N THR A 146 -10.06 -10.74 6.31
CA THR A 146 -10.30 -11.43 7.59
C THR A 146 -10.55 -12.92 7.42
N GLN A 147 -10.49 -13.68 8.53
CA GLN A 147 -10.80 -15.10 8.51
C GLN A 147 -12.24 -15.34 8.03
N THR A 148 -12.44 -16.30 7.11
CA THR A 148 -13.79 -16.69 6.68
C THR A 148 -13.80 -18.11 6.13
N ASP A 149 -14.85 -18.85 6.48
CA ASP A 149 -15.18 -20.17 5.91
C ASP A 149 -16.13 -20.04 4.71
N SER A 150 -16.74 -18.86 4.50
CA SER A 150 -17.67 -18.58 3.40
C SER A 150 -17.38 -17.22 2.76
N PRO A 151 -16.53 -17.19 1.72
CA PRO A 151 -16.20 -15.96 0.96
C PRO A 151 -17.43 -15.19 0.47
N GLN A 152 -18.43 -15.90 -0.07
CA GLN A 152 -19.65 -15.30 -0.60
C GLN A 152 -20.47 -14.59 0.49
N THR A 153 -20.61 -15.24 1.66
CA THR A 153 -21.35 -14.65 2.78
C THR A 153 -20.64 -13.40 3.31
N LEU A 154 -19.32 -13.46 3.49
CA LEU A 154 -18.54 -12.32 3.96
C LEU A 154 -18.64 -11.14 2.99
N LEU A 155 -18.39 -11.36 1.69
CA LEU A 155 -18.47 -10.28 0.69
C LEU A 155 -19.88 -9.69 0.57
N SER A 156 -20.92 -10.52 0.71
CA SER A 156 -22.30 -10.03 0.73
C SER A 156 -22.59 -9.16 1.96
N GLN A 157 -22.11 -9.54 3.14
CA GLN A 157 -22.23 -8.72 4.35
C GLN A 157 -21.49 -7.39 4.19
N ILE A 158 -20.27 -7.41 3.66
CA ILE A 158 -19.50 -6.20 3.39
C ILE A 158 -20.26 -5.27 2.43
N ALA A 159 -20.80 -5.80 1.34
CA ALA A 159 -21.61 -5.02 0.39
C ALA A 159 -22.83 -4.37 1.07
N GLN A 160 -23.50 -5.10 1.97
CA GLN A 160 -24.63 -4.58 2.75
C GLN A 160 -24.20 -3.45 3.70
N GLU A 161 -23.08 -3.60 4.41
CA GLU A 161 -22.58 -2.54 5.30
C GLU A 161 -22.15 -1.29 4.50
N ILE A 162 -21.53 -1.46 3.33
CA ILE A 162 -21.19 -0.35 2.44
C ILE A 162 -22.46 0.36 1.96
N ALA A 163 -23.50 -0.37 1.58
CA ALA A 163 -24.75 0.21 1.11
C ALA A 163 -25.46 1.09 2.17
N LYS A 164 -25.24 0.82 3.46
CA LYS A 164 -25.78 1.59 4.58
C LYS A 164 -25.09 2.94 4.79
N ILE A 165 -23.93 3.18 4.16
CA ILE A 165 -23.21 4.45 4.28
C ILE A 165 -24.04 5.56 3.63
N PRO A 166 -24.46 6.60 4.37
CA PRO A 166 -25.35 7.63 3.86
C PRO A 166 -24.63 8.61 2.93
N ASP A 167 -23.38 8.95 3.25
CA ASP A 167 -22.57 9.85 2.45
C ASP A 167 -22.11 9.16 1.16
N ILE A 168 -22.48 9.75 0.02
CA ILE A 168 -22.25 9.15 -1.29
C ILE A 168 -20.76 9.00 -1.56
N GLU A 169 -19.97 10.05 -1.35
CA GLU A 169 -18.53 10.04 -1.63
C GLU A 169 -17.79 9.03 -0.74
N THR A 170 -18.10 9.00 0.55
CA THR A 170 -17.52 8.03 1.50
C THR A 170 -17.90 6.61 1.12
N ARG A 171 -19.15 6.37 0.70
CA ARG A 171 -19.61 5.06 0.25
C ARG A 171 -18.84 4.61 -0.99
N GLN A 172 -18.71 5.47 -2.00
CA GLN A 172 -17.98 5.17 -3.24
C GLN A 172 -16.50 4.87 -2.96
N ASN A 173 -15.85 5.69 -2.15
CA ASN A 173 -14.46 5.47 -1.76
C ASN A 173 -14.28 4.18 -0.95
N THR A 174 -15.16 3.91 0.01
CA THR A 174 -15.10 2.69 0.83
C THR A 174 -15.29 1.45 -0.03
N ALA A 175 -16.25 1.48 -0.97
CA ALA A 175 -16.41 0.43 -1.97
C ALA A 175 -15.11 0.21 -2.75
N ALA A 176 -14.50 1.28 -3.28
CA ALA A 176 -13.28 1.18 -4.08
C ALA A 176 -12.15 0.53 -3.30
N TYR A 177 -11.89 1.00 -2.08
CA TYR A 177 -10.87 0.43 -1.21
C TYR A 177 -11.12 -1.05 -0.91
N THR A 178 -12.38 -1.39 -0.65
CA THR A 178 -12.80 -2.76 -0.33
C THR A 178 -12.55 -3.69 -1.51
N GLU A 179 -12.93 -3.28 -2.73
CA GLU A 179 -12.75 -4.08 -3.94
C GLU A 179 -11.27 -4.36 -4.22
N ILE A 180 -10.44 -3.31 -4.14
CA ILE A 180 -9.00 -3.42 -4.31
C ILE A 180 -8.43 -4.43 -3.30
N LEU A 181 -8.73 -4.26 -2.01
CA LEU A 181 -8.21 -5.14 -0.97
C LEU A 181 -8.78 -6.56 -1.09
N ALA A 182 -10.04 -6.73 -1.51
CA ALA A 182 -10.62 -8.05 -1.79
C ALA A 182 -9.85 -8.82 -2.87
N GLY A 183 -9.29 -8.11 -3.86
CA GLY A 183 -8.45 -8.70 -4.92
C GLY A 183 -7.16 -9.36 -4.42
N LEU A 184 -6.75 -9.13 -3.16
CA LEU A 184 -5.63 -9.87 -2.54
C LEU A 184 -5.99 -11.31 -2.16
N LYS A 185 -7.29 -11.63 -2.01
CA LYS A 185 -7.76 -12.92 -1.47
C LYS A 185 -8.76 -13.63 -2.38
N PHE A 186 -9.59 -12.90 -3.13
CA PHE A 186 -10.69 -13.45 -3.91
C PHE A 186 -10.50 -13.27 -5.41
N GLU A 187 -11.15 -14.14 -6.19
CA GLU A 187 -11.17 -14.04 -7.65
C GLU A 187 -12.04 -12.87 -8.12
N GLN A 188 -11.67 -12.31 -9.27
CA GLN A 188 -12.31 -11.12 -9.83
C GLN A 188 -13.82 -11.33 -10.07
N ASP A 189 -14.23 -12.46 -10.63
CA ASP A 189 -15.65 -12.72 -10.92
C ASP A 189 -16.53 -12.70 -9.66
N LEU A 190 -16.01 -13.26 -8.56
CA LEU A 190 -16.71 -13.27 -7.27
C LEU A 190 -16.85 -11.85 -6.68
N ILE A 191 -15.79 -11.06 -6.81
CA ILE A 191 -15.76 -9.66 -6.36
C ILE A 191 -16.80 -8.85 -7.15
N LEU A 192 -16.74 -8.89 -8.49
CA LEU A 192 -17.62 -8.13 -9.37
C LEU A 192 -19.10 -8.51 -9.22
N GLN A 193 -19.38 -9.79 -8.93
CA GLN A 193 -20.75 -10.25 -8.70
C GLN A 193 -21.37 -9.63 -7.43
N LEU A 194 -20.57 -9.37 -6.39
CA LEU A 194 -21.06 -9.00 -5.05
C LEU A 194 -20.82 -7.53 -4.69
N LEU A 195 -19.73 -6.95 -5.17
CA LEU A 195 -19.35 -5.54 -5.01
C LEU A 195 -19.56 -4.85 -6.37
N ARG A 196 -20.77 -4.31 -6.60
CA ARG A 196 -21.16 -3.77 -7.92
C ARG A 196 -20.33 -2.54 -8.34
N GLU A 197 -19.75 -2.60 -9.54
CA GLU A 197 -18.90 -1.55 -10.14
C GLU A 197 -19.62 -0.21 -10.42
N GLU A 198 -20.93 -0.21 -10.69
CA GLU A 198 -21.63 0.96 -11.25
C GLU A 198 -21.58 2.22 -10.37
N THR A 199 -21.34 2.07 -9.06
CA THR A 199 -21.22 3.23 -8.15
C THR A 199 -19.78 3.73 -8.00
N MET A 200 -18.79 2.99 -8.49
CA MET A 200 -17.39 3.10 -8.09
C MET A 200 -16.51 3.85 -9.09
N GLN A 201 -16.95 3.93 -10.35
CA GLN A 201 -16.22 4.62 -11.43
C GLN A 201 -15.97 6.11 -11.13
N GLU A 202 -16.74 6.72 -10.23
CA GLU A 202 -16.57 8.12 -9.83
C GLU A 202 -15.56 8.32 -8.69
N SER A 203 -15.08 7.25 -8.05
CA SER A 203 -14.09 7.38 -6.98
C SER A 203 -12.77 7.92 -7.54
N VAL A 204 -12.30 9.02 -6.96
CA VAL A 204 -10.99 9.63 -7.28
C VAL A 204 -9.85 8.62 -7.11
N ILE A 205 -9.95 7.70 -6.14
CA ILE A 205 -8.90 6.70 -5.92
C ILE A 205 -8.97 5.57 -6.94
N TYR A 206 -10.18 5.15 -7.32
CA TYR A 206 -10.35 4.19 -8.42
C TYR A 206 -9.75 4.74 -9.71
N GLN A 207 -10.06 6.00 -10.04
CA GLN A 207 -9.47 6.70 -11.20
C GLN A 207 -7.94 6.82 -11.10
N HIS A 208 -7.41 7.13 -9.92
CA HIS A 208 -5.96 7.17 -9.71
C HIS A 208 -5.27 5.83 -9.95
N ILE A 209 -5.91 4.72 -9.55
CA ILE A 209 -5.36 3.37 -9.76
C ILE A 209 -5.47 2.97 -11.23
N LEU A 210 -6.58 3.29 -11.89
CA LEU A 210 -6.76 3.07 -13.32
C LEU A 210 -5.67 3.80 -14.12
N GLN A 211 -5.45 5.09 -13.85
CA GLN A 211 -4.39 5.89 -14.47
C GLN A 211 -2.99 5.30 -14.23
N LYS A 212 -2.70 4.81 -13.01
CA LYS A 212 -1.44 4.10 -12.73
C LYS A 212 -1.32 2.80 -13.52
N GLY A 213 -2.43 2.08 -13.70
CA GLY A 213 -2.50 0.88 -14.54
C GLY A 213 -2.14 1.18 -15.99
N GLU A 214 -2.76 2.22 -16.56
CA GLU A 214 -2.48 2.71 -17.92
C GLU A 214 -1.02 3.14 -18.09
N GLN A 215 -0.50 3.94 -17.16
CA GLN A 215 0.90 4.37 -17.18
C GLN A 215 1.87 3.19 -17.12
N LYS A 216 1.61 2.19 -16.27
CA LYS A 216 2.43 0.98 -16.18
C LYS A 216 2.42 0.18 -17.48
N GLU A 217 1.27 0.07 -18.14
CA GLU A 217 1.18 -0.65 -19.41
C GLU A 217 1.88 0.12 -20.53
N ALA A 218 1.66 1.44 -20.63
CA ALA A 218 2.39 2.32 -21.55
C ALA A 218 3.91 2.17 -21.35
N PHE A 219 4.38 2.22 -20.10
CA PHE A 219 5.79 2.01 -19.77
C PHE A 219 6.30 0.64 -20.20
N LYS A 220 5.59 -0.44 -19.85
CA LYS A 220 5.99 -1.81 -20.23
C LYS A 220 6.05 -1.98 -21.74
N TYR A 221 5.06 -1.45 -22.45
CA TYR A 221 4.97 -1.54 -23.90
C TYR A 221 6.12 -0.75 -24.55
N THR A 222 6.33 0.50 -24.15
CA THR A 222 7.45 1.34 -24.63
C THR A 222 8.79 0.69 -24.33
N LEU A 223 9.00 0.15 -23.12
CA LEU A 223 10.23 -0.57 -22.76
C LEU A 223 10.43 -1.84 -23.61
N ARG A 224 9.37 -2.58 -23.96
CA ARG A 224 9.47 -3.73 -24.87
C ARG A 224 9.89 -3.30 -26.28
N LEU A 225 9.36 -2.19 -26.79
CA LEU A 225 9.74 -1.64 -28.09
C LEU A 225 11.21 -1.19 -28.10
N LEU A 226 11.63 -0.44 -27.08
CA LEU A 226 13.01 0.02 -26.91
C LEU A 226 13.98 -1.16 -26.83
N ASN A 227 13.66 -2.18 -26.03
CA ASN A 227 14.50 -3.38 -25.93
C ASN A 227 14.58 -4.15 -27.25
N ARG A 228 13.50 -4.15 -28.04
CA ARG A 228 13.48 -4.83 -29.35
C ARG A 228 14.38 -4.13 -30.37
N ARG A 229 14.50 -2.81 -30.33
CA ARG A 229 15.32 -2.03 -31.29
C ARG A 229 16.77 -1.89 -30.85
N PHE A 230 17.01 -1.59 -29.58
CA PHE A 230 18.35 -1.26 -29.07
C PHE A 230 18.99 -2.38 -28.25
N GLY A 231 18.30 -3.49 -28.04
CA GLY A 231 18.73 -4.52 -27.09
C GLY A 231 18.52 -4.08 -25.64
N LYS A 232 19.21 -4.72 -24.69
CA LYS A 232 19.01 -4.48 -23.27
C LYS A 232 19.31 -3.03 -22.89
N ILE A 233 18.29 -2.29 -22.46
CA ILE A 233 18.41 -0.90 -22.01
C ILE A 233 19.07 -0.83 -20.62
N ASP A 234 19.90 0.20 -20.41
CA ASP A 234 20.58 0.47 -19.14
C ASP A 234 19.58 0.84 -18.02
N SER A 235 19.88 0.44 -16.78
CA SER A 235 19.03 0.69 -15.61
C SER A 235 18.75 2.17 -15.36
N LEU A 236 19.71 3.06 -15.62
CA LEU A 236 19.51 4.51 -15.43
C LEU A 236 18.49 5.09 -16.40
N ILE A 237 18.45 4.58 -17.64
CA ILE A 237 17.45 4.98 -18.64
C ILE A 237 16.08 4.43 -18.23
N ILE A 238 16.03 3.19 -17.74
CA ILE A 238 14.80 2.57 -17.24
C ILE A 238 14.20 3.40 -16.09
N GLU A 239 15.02 3.86 -15.14
CA GLU A 239 14.57 4.71 -14.03
C GLU A 239 13.99 6.03 -14.53
N ARG A 240 14.59 6.67 -15.53
CA ARG A 240 14.04 7.90 -16.14
C ARG A 240 12.72 7.64 -16.86
N LEU A 241 12.60 6.53 -17.58
CA LEU A 241 11.37 6.13 -18.28
C LEU A 241 10.21 5.87 -17.30
N GLN A 242 10.49 5.36 -16.10
CA GLN A 242 9.47 5.13 -15.08
C GLN A 242 8.85 6.43 -14.52
N LEU A 243 9.51 7.56 -14.69
CA LEU A 243 9.05 8.86 -14.20
C LEU A 243 8.15 9.60 -15.21
N LEU A 244 8.09 9.12 -16.45
CA LEU A 244 7.30 9.75 -17.52
C LEU A 244 5.80 9.55 -17.30
N SER A 245 4.99 10.56 -17.62
CA SER A 245 3.53 10.44 -17.69
C SER A 245 3.10 9.50 -18.83
N THR A 246 1.84 9.05 -18.81
CA THR A 246 1.27 8.25 -19.90
C THR A 246 1.41 8.95 -21.25
N GLU A 247 1.06 10.24 -21.33
CA GLU A 247 1.18 11.05 -22.55
C GLU A 247 2.63 11.13 -23.07
N GLN A 248 3.60 11.28 -22.15
CA GLN A 248 5.02 11.30 -22.52
C GLN A 248 5.49 9.93 -23.02
N LEU A 249 5.02 8.83 -22.41
CA LEU A 249 5.35 7.47 -22.84
C LEU A 249 4.76 7.14 -24.21
N GLU A 250 3.55 7.61 -24.50
CA GLU A 250 2.91 7.49 -25.80
C GLU A 250 3.62 8.33 -26.86
N SER A 251 3.95 9.59 -26.53
CA SER A 251 4.74 10.47 -27.40
C SER A 251 6.12 9.89 -27.72
N LEU A 252 6.76 9.26 -26.73
CA LEU A 252 7.99 8.50 -26.94
C LEU A 252 7.76 7.31 -27.85
N GLY A 253 6.63 6.61 -27.74
CA GLY A 253 6.26 5.50 -28.61
C GLY A 253 6.17 5.90 -30.09
N GLU A 254 5.66 7.09 -30.38
CA GLU A 254 5.62 7.66 -31.73
C GLU A 254 7.01 8.12 -32.19
N GLY A 255 7.67 8.97 -31.41
CA GLY A 255 8.99 9.53 -31.75
C GLY A 255 10.10 8.47 -31.84
N PHE A 256 9.93 7.35 -31.13
CA PHE A 256 10.83 6.21 -31.18
C PHE A 256 11.03 5.66 -32.59
N LEU A 257 10.06 5.81 -33.50
CA LEU A 257 10.18 5.33 -34.88
C LEU A 257 11.35 6.00 -35.62
N ASP A 258 11.64 7.27 -35.30
CA ASP A 258 12.68 8.07 -35.95
C ASP A 258 14.09 7.87 -35.36
N PHE A 259 14.22 7.15 -34.24
CA PHE A 259 15.50 7.02 -33.53
C PHE A 259 16.46 6.05 -34.25
N SER A 260 17.62 6.53 -34.65
CA SER A 260 18.63 5.68 -35.29
C SER A 260 19.45 4.88 -34.26
N ASN A 261 19.68 5.44 -33.08
CA ASN A 261 20.52 4.85 -32.04
C ASN A 261 20.05 5.24 -30.62
N ILE A 262 20.70 4.67 -29.60
CA ILE A 262 20.33 4.89 -28.19
C ILE A 262 20.56 6.34 -27.73
N SER A 263 21.48 7.10 -28.35
CA SER A 263 21.71 8.50 -28.00
C SER A 263 20.52 9.39 -28.35
N ASP A 264 19.75 9.03 -29.38
CA ASP A 264 18.52 9.74 -29.75
C ASP A 264 17.46 9.62 -28.63
N LEU A 265 17.36 8.44 -28.01
CA LEU A 265 16.51 8.22 -26.83
C LEU A 265 16.96 9.07 -25.64
N VAL A 266 18.27 9.13 -25.37
CA VAL A 266 18.82 9.93 -24.27
C VAL A 266 18.54 11.41 -24.48
N ALA A 267 18.76 11.91 -25.70
CA ALA A 267 18.46 13.30 -26.07
C ALA A 267 16.96 13.62 -25.94
N TRP A 268 16.10 12.71 -26.40
CA TRP A 268 14.65 12.87 -26.24
C TRP A 268 14.24 12.96 -24.77
N LEU A 269 14.79 12.08 -23.92
CA LEU A 269 14.52 12.12 -22.48
C LEU A 269 14.99 13.45 -21.88
N GLU A 270 16.17 13.95 -22.22
CA GLU A 270 16.66 15.25 -21.71
C GLU A 270 15.73 16.41 -22.08
N GLN A 271 15.19 16.42 -23.30
CA GLN A 271 14.28 17.48 -23.75
C GLN A 271 12.91 17.41 -23.10
N ASN A 272 12.42 16.20 -22.79
CA ASN A 272 11.05 15.97 -22.32
C ASN A 272 10.94 15.70 -20.82
N THR A 273 12.06 15.51 -20.09
CA THR A 273 12.08 15.36 -18.63
C THR A 273 12.68 16.55 -17.88
N SER A 274 13.07 17.62 -18.58
CA SER A 274 13.59 18.84 -17.95
C SER A 274 12.42 19.75 -17.54
N GLY A 275 11.88 19.52 -16.35
CA GLY A 275 10.82 20.31 -15.70
C GLY A 275 10.79 20.04 -14.21
#